data_AF-A0A3N4K6D5-F1
#
_entry.id   AF-A0A3N4K6D5-F1
#
_cell.length_a   1.000
_cell.length_b   1.000
_cell.length_c   1.000
_cell.angle_alpha   90.00
_cell.angle_beta   90.00
_cell.angle_gamma   90.00
#
_symmetry.space_group_name_H-M   'P 1'
#
loop_
_entity.id
_entity.type
_entity.pdbx_description
1 polymer ?
#
loop_
_entity_poly.entity_id
_entity_poly.type
_entity_poly.pdbx_seq_one_letter_code
_entity_poly.pdbx_strand_id
1 'polypeptide(L)'
;MYCTRVQGASSLLPAPTTLQSIAITITSPSNRPPHPVCPLAGGFGAMVNELDPHYLVALMNYEFRSGQDGSARCLDPPSHLTSGIVDHHGTNVCTLPILDALAHISVSQPNSQVVAIALQLKPSTKEIRLMIMENQDVADSLVNHLYNIWRKLQALSDEYAGQRKAEWDKDQMLSPVIPPDVAEPLKIEIFREVYKFSLKKQLKRMKKWLRALCDFMEELEKRRVGIALEGFERNLSKAVVTLVLALKLVFKHSENQLTDDEWEQVYWYSLKANMEAKLVLADRHELGCDVLAQELNGDGDGDPFQLRRALEKLISLPCHIESLFGSAHSPHLRFALQYHMTICAVLGQAQIVILPTSQEQWKSLLEAAYGQPGQWQKKDALKLFQKFRSRERKCPVHCECRLIQYLQTKHCDSWDNVPAFSYIGVSKLSCSACRVWIEAFNMLGGPKFYTRGSHGKWYWPWAMPTMGVGSLRENMVGMVLDEYLMQLEKKRGIKRAGSDSSGAIPSGAEHTISYANSQSTEVMADAAVQESGGALSGFFSDNVPRFVG
;
A
#
# COMPACT_ATOMS: atom_id res chain seq x y z
N MET A 1 76.96 26.93 -7.80
CA MET A 1 78.00 25.95 -8.16
C MET A 1 77.55 24.58 -7.70
N TYR A 2 77.67 23.60 -8.60
CA TYR A 2 77.45 22.16 -8.46
C TYR A 2 76.05 21.58 -8.24
N CYS A 3 75.54 21.05 -9.37
CA CYS A 3 74.55 19.98 -9.50
C CYS A 3 74.98 18.69 -8.78
N THR A 4 73.99 17.93 -8.29
CA THR A 4 73.87 16.50 -8.62
C THR A 4 72.43 16.01 -8.50
N ARG A 5 71.96 15.37 -9.58
CA ARG A 5 70.73 14.56 -9.70
C ARG A 5 70.85 13.26 -8.91
N VAL A 6 69.74 12.78 -8.35
CA VAL A 6 69.37 11.35 -8.37
C VAL A 6 67.85 11.24 -8.59
N GLN A 7 67.46 10.43 -9.58
CA GLN A 7 66.09 10.05 -9.94
C GLN A 7 65.57 8.95 -8.99
N GLY A 8 64.26 8.94 -8.70
CA GLY A 8 63.62 7.85 -7.97
C GLY A 8 62.09 7.88 -8.07
N ALA A 9 61.57 7.15 -9.06
CA ALA A 9 60.25 6.54 -9.22
C ALA A 9 59.01 7.13 -8.51
N SER A 10 58.11 7.67 -9.33
CA SER A 10 56.68 7.88 -9.03
C SER A 10 55.94 6.55 -8.91
N SER A 11 55.18 6.36 -7.83
CA SER A 11 54.05 5.43 -7.79
C SER A 11 52.77 6.23 -7.49
N LEU A 12 51.83 6.12 -8.42
CA LEU A 12 50.53 6.77 -8.44
C LEU A 12 49.58 6.02 -7.50
N LEU A 13 49.03 6.72 -6.52
CA LEU A 13 47.82 6.30 -5.80
C LEU A 13 46.60 6.94 -6.49
N PRO A 14 45.52 6.21 -6.78
CA PRO A 14 44.32 6.80 -7.37
C PRO A 14 43.50 7.52 -6.29
N ALA A 15 43.11 8.76 -6.62
CA ALA A 15 42.19 9.59 -5.87
C ALA A 15 40.76 8.98 -5.84
N PRO A 16 39.97 9.24 -4.80
CA PRO A 16 38.60 8.76 -4.71
C PRO A 16 37.68 9.48 -5.69
N THR A 17 36.90 8.70 -6.43
CA THR A 17 35.93 9.14 -7.44
C THR A 17 34.79 9.93 -6.81
N THR A 18 34.76 11.23 -7.06
CA THR A 18 33.68 12.14 -6.73
C THR A 18 32.45 11.82 -7.58
N LEU A 19 31.30 11.54 -6.94
CA LEU A 19 29.99 11.52 -7.59
C LEU A 19 29.69 12.93 -8.12
N GLN A 20 29.84 13.13 -9.43
CA GLN A 20 29.46 14.36 -10.12
C GLN A 20 27.94 14.52 -10.05
N SER A 21 27.51 15.60 -9.38
CA SER A 21 26.17 16.14 -9.52
C SER A 21 25.93 16.56 -10.97
N ILE A 22 24.96 15.92 -11.61
CA ILE A 22 24.41 16.39 -12.90
C ILE A 22 23.56 17.63 -12.60
N ALA A 23 24.15 18.81 -12.77
CA ALA A 23 23.42 20.07 -12.80
C ALA A 23 22.83 20.26 -14.20
N ILE A 24 21.52 20.08 -14.34
CA ILE A 24 20.79 20.45 -15.57
C ILE A 24 20.33 21.89 -15.43
N THR A 25 21.06 22.80 -16.07
CA THR A 25 20.64 24.20 -16.28
C THR A 25 19.57 24.22 -17.37
N ILE A 26 18.30 24.43 -17.00
CA ILE A 26 17.23 24.69 -17.96
C ILE A 26 17.07 26.20 -18.12
N THR A 27 17.53 26.74 -19.24
CA THR A 27 17.22 28.09 -19.71
C THR A 27 15.81 28.11 -20.31
N SER A 28 14.90 28.88 -19.73
CA SER A 28 13.57 29.14 -20.29
C SER A 28 13.61 30.33 -21.26
N PRO A 29 13.06 30.21 -22.48
CA PRO A 29 12.62 31.38 -23.24
C PRO A 29 11.14 31.65 -22.94
N SER A 30 10.88 32.74 -22.23
CA SER A 30 9.56 33.36 -22.14
C SER A 30 9.19 33.96 -23.51
N ASN A 31 7.99 33.71 -24.00
CA ASN A 31 7.20 34.66 -24.79
C ASN A 31 5.83 34.07 -25.15
N ARG A 32 4.78 34.46 -24.42
CA ARG A 32 3.41 34.57 -24.94
C ARG A 32 2.72 35.82 -24.37
N PRO A 33 1.90 36.50 -25.17
CA PRO A 33 1.31 37.80 -24.83
C PRO A 33 0.11 37.66 -23.87
N PRO A 34 -0.25 38.74 -23.14
CA PRO A 34 -1.36 38.72 -22.20
C PRO A 34 -2.71 38.85 -22.92
N HIS A 35 -3.69 38.04 -22.51
CA HIS A 35 -5.10 38.28 -22.83
C HIS A 35 -5.78 39.08 -21.71
N PRO A 36 -6.79 39.90 -22.04
CA PRO A 36 -7.18 41.03 -21.23
C PRO A 36 -8.06 40.65 -20.04
N VAL A 37 -7.71 41.22 -18.89
CA VAL A 37 -8.54 41.27 -17.68
C VAL A 37 -9.55 42.42 -17.84
N CYS A 38 -10.84 42.13 -17.67
CA CYS A 38 -11.88 43.13 -17.54
C CYS A 38 -12.25 43.29 -16.06
N PRO A 39 -12.22 44.51 -15.48
CA PRO A 39 -12.59 44.74 -14.08
C PRO A 39 -14.05 45.18 -13.99
N LEU A 40 -14.83 44.61 -13.08
CA LEU A 40 -16.00 45.29 -12.53
C LEU A 40 -16.07 45.06 -11.02
N ALA A 41 -15.92 46.16 -10.29
CA ALA A 41 -16.17 46.29 -8.87
C ALA A 41 -17.66 46.58 -8.62
N GLY A 42 -18.17 46.11 -7.49
CA GLY A 42 -19.32 46.69 -6.80
C GLY A 42 -20.54 45.78 -6.64
N GLY A 43 -20.79 45.31 -5.42
CA GLY A 43 -22.10 44.79 -5.00
C GLY A 43 -22.02 43.67 -3.95
N PHE A 44 -22.29 44.00 -2.69
CA PHE A 44 -22.55 43.01 -1.64
C PHE A 44 -23.81 42.20 -2.01
N GLY A 45 -23.61 40.94 -2.37
CA GLY A 45 -24.64 39.94 -2.64
C GLY A 45 -24.00 38.58 -2.87
N ALA A 46 -23.69 37.85 -1.80
CA ALA A 46 -23.05 36.55 -1.86
C ALA A 46 -24.00 35.47 -2.45
N MET A 47 -24.03 35.31 -3.77
CA MET A 47 -24.33 34.03 -4.41
C MET A 47 -23.01 33.28 -4.59
N VAL A 48 -22.75 32.33 -3.70
CA VAL A 48 -21.57 31.45 -3.74
C VAL A 48 -21.76 30.45 -4.89
N ASN A 49 -21.29 30.81 -6.08
CA ASN A 49 -21.21 29.94 -7.27
C ASN A 49 -19.90 29.14 -7.33
N GLU A 50 -19.11 29.11 -6.26
CA GLU A 50 -17.85 28.39 -6.26
C GLU A 50 -18.08 26.95 -5.81
N LEU A 51 -17.92 26.01 -6.75
CA LEU A 51 -17.92 24.58 -6.44
C LEU A 51 -16.85 24.29 -5.40
N ASP A 52 -17.24 23.65 -4.31
CA ASP A 52 -16.33 23.27 -3.25
C ASP A 52 -15.95 21.78 -3.35
N PRO A 53 -14.66 21.41 -3.29
CA PRO A 53 -14.24 20.01 -3.34
C PRO A 53 -14.96 19.12 -2.34
N HIS A 54 -15.27 19.61 -1.14
CA HIS A 54 -15.95 18.82 -0.13
C HIS A 54 -17.38 18.47 -0.54
N TYR A 55 -18.08 19.37 -1.23
CA TYR A 55 -19.44 19.13 -1.71
C TYR A 55 -19.43 18.05 -2.80
N LEU A 56 -18.43 18.13 -3.69
CA LEU A 56 -18.23 17.14 -4.74
C LEU A 56 -17.83 15.77 -4.16
N VAL A 57 -16.95 15.70 -3.16
CA VAL A 57 -16.60 14.43 -2.49
C VAL A 57 -17.82 13.81 -1.81
N ALA A 58 -18.67 14.62 -1.13
CA ALA A 58 -19.91 14.15 -0.53
C ALA A 58 -20.90 13.61 -1.59
N LEU A 59 -21.00 14.31 -2.73
CA LEU A 59 -21.80 13.87 -3.88
C LEU A 59 -21.29 12.55 -4.46
N MET A 60 -19.99 12.44 -4.75
CA MET A 60 -19.34 11.23 -5.28
C MET A 60 -19.53 10.03 -4.33
N ASN A 61 -19.38 10.26 -3.02
CA ASN A 61 -19.61 9.22 -2.02
C ASN A 61 -21.07 8.74 -2.03
N TYR A 62 -22.03 9.65 -2.20
CA TYR A 62 -23.45 9.32 -2.22
C TYR A 62 -23.85 8.58 -3.51
N GLU A 63 -23.54 9.15 -4.68
CA GLU A 63 -24.02 8.67 -5.98
C GLU A 63 -23.43 7.33 -6.41
N PHE A 64 -22.18 7.07 -6.02
CA PHE A 64 -21.44 5.88 -6.48
C PHE A 64 -21.21 4.86 -5.36
N ARG A 65 -21.88 4.99 -4.21
CA ARG A 65 -21.67 4.12 -3.04
C ARG A 65 -21.79 2.63 -3.34
N SER A 66 -22.78 2.24 -4.15
CA SER A 66 -23.10 0.84 -4.46
C SER A 66 -22.17 0.20 -5.50
N GLY A 67 -21.44 0.98 -6.28
CA GLY A 67 -20.49 0.49 -7.30
C GLY A 67 -19.02 0.49 -6.86
N GLN A 68 -18.73 0.98 -5.66
CA GLN A 68 -17.37 1.19 -5.17
C GLN A 68 -16.62 -0.09 -4.81
N ASP A 69 -17.31 -1.22 -4.58
CA ASP A 69 -16.65 -2.48 -4.20
C ASP A 69 -15.95 -3.21 -5.36
N GLY A 70 -16.27 -2.85 -6.60
CA GLY A 70 -15.60 -3.28 -7.84
C GLY A 70 -14.94 -2.13 -8.62
N SER A 71 -14.66 -1.00 -7.97
CA SER A 71 -13.94 0.12 -8.62
C SER A 71 -12.54 -0.36 -9.04
N ALA A 72 -12.17 -0.10 -10.30
CA ALA A 72 -10.86 -0.44 -10.83
C ALA A 72 -9.80 0.18 -9.91
N ARG A 73 -8.91 -0.66 -9.37
CA ARG A 73 -7.76 -0.16 -8.61
C ARG A 73 -6.93 0.64 -9.61
N CYS A 74 -6.83 1.95 -9.39
CA CYS A 74 -5.89 2.76 -10.12
C CYS A 74 -4.56 2.58 -9.39
N LEU A 75 -3.84 1.54 -9.79
CA LEU A 75 -2.41 1.47 -9.51
C LEU A 75 -1.76 2.45 -10.48
N ASP A 76 -1.00 3.40 -9.94
CA ASP A 76 -0.04 4.14 -10.76
C ASP A 76 0.88 3.10 -11.44
N PRO A 77 1.38 3.32 -12.68
CA PRO A 77 1.88 2.28 -13.57
C PRO A 77 2.84 1.32 -12.86
N PRO A 78 2.79 0.02 -13.24
CA PRO A 78 2.88 -1.11 -12.34
C PRO A 78 4.03 -0.97 -11.34
N SER A 79 3.67 -0.92 -10.06
CA SER A 79 4.61 -1.16 -8.98
C SER A 79 5.18 -2.58 -9.13
N HIS A 80 6.32 -2.69 -9.79
CA HIS A 80 7.18 -3.86 -9.76
C HIS A 80 7.70 -3.98 -8.32
N LEU A 81 6.95 -4.63 -7.43
CA LEU A 81 7.36 -4.88 -6.05
C LEU A 81 8.43 -5.99 -6.03
N THR A 82 9.61 -5.68 -6.57
CA THR A 82 10.84 -6.42 -6.33
C THR A 82 11.70 -5.61 -5.37
N SER A 83 12.30 -6.31 -4.41
CA SER A 83 13.19 -5.79 -3.38
C SER A 83 14.21 -4.77 -3.94
N GLY A 84 13.99 -3.47 -3.71
CA GLY A 84 14.88 -2.41 -4.20
C GLY A 84 14.19 -1.06 -4.42
N ILE A 85 14.99 -0.04 -4.73
CA ILE A 85 14.54 1.24 -5.30
C ILE A 85 14.24 0.96 -6.78
N VAL A 86 12.99 1.11 -7.23
CA VAL A 86 12.62 0.83 -8.62
C VAL A 86 12.59 2.14 -9.40
N ASP A 87 13.60 2.38 -10.24
CA ASP A 87 13.59 3.51 -11.17
C ASP A 87 12.65 3.22 -12.35
N HIS A 88 11.46 3.83 -12.35
CA HIS A 88 10.63 3.86 -13.55
C HIS A 88 11.17 4.90 -14.53
N HIS A 89 11.91 4.47 -15.55
CA HIS A 89 12.45 5.35 -16.61
C HIS A 89 11.38 6.13 -17.41
N GLY A 90 10.10 5.77 -17.28
CA GLY A 90 8.97 6.49 -17.90
C GLY A 90 8.29 7.55 -17.01
N THR A 91 8.45 7.48 -15.68
CA THR A 91 7.78 8.38 -14.72
C THR A 91 8.73 9.04 -13.71
N ASN A 92 9.99 8.61 -13.63
CA ASN A 92 10.98 9.00 -12.60
C ASN A 92 10.49 8.80 -11.14
N VAL A 93 9.49 7.93 -10.92
CA VAL A 93 8.97 7.66 -9.57
C VAL A 93 9.67 6.41 -9.01
N CYS A 94 10.54 6.60 -8.03
CA CYS A 94 11.09 5.49 -7.27
C CYS A 94 10.05 4.99 -6.26
N THR A 95 9.45 3.82 -6.48
CA THR A 95 8.70 3.18 -5.40
C THR A 95 9.67 2.73 -4.30
N LEU A 96 9.29 2.91 -3.04
CA LEU A 96 10.07 2.46 -1.89
C LEU A 96 9.27 1.39 -1.14
N PRO A 97 9.37 0.10 -1.55
CA PRO A 97 8.59 -0.99 -0.95
C PRO A 97 8.74 -1.08 0.57
N ILE A 98 9.89 -0.67 1.10
CA ILE A 98 10.15 -0.59 2.54
C ILE A 98 9.19 0.36 3.26
N LEU A 99 8.82 1.52 2.68
CA LEU A 99 7.91 2.46 3.33
C LEU A 99 6.49 1.89 3.42
N ASP A 100 6.03 1.24 2.36
CA ASP A 100 4.75 0.52 2.37
C ASP A 100 4.76 -0.64 3.38
N ALA A 101 5.85 -1.40 3.43
CA ALA A 101 6.01 -2.49 4.38
C ALA A 101 5.99 -1.98 5.83
N LEU A 102 6.77 -0.93 6.15
CA LEU A 102 6.77 -0.28 7.46
C LEU A 102 5.37 0.25 7.81
N ALA A 103 4.68 0.90 6.88
CA ALA A 103 3.32 1.40 7.11
C ALA A 103 2.34 0.25 7.37
N HIS A 104 2.48 -0.88 6.67
CA HIS A 104 1.61 -2.04 6.83
C HIS A 104 1.82 -2.79 8.15
N ILE A 105 3.06 -3.00 8.60
CA ILE A 105 3.35 -3.65 9.89
C ILE A 105 2.96 -2.76 11.08
N SER A 106 2.79 -1.45 10.84
CA SER A 106 2.35 -0.46 11.82
C SER A 106 0.85 -0.52 12.16
N VAL A 107 0.06 -1.42 11.55
CA VAL A 107 -1.39 -1.50 11.77
C VAL A 107 -1.73 -2.55 12.84
N SER A 108 -1.98 -2.10 14.07
CA SER A 108 -2.41 -2.95 15.20
C SER A 108 -3.93 -3.02 15.40
N GLN A 109 -4.65 -1.95 15.05
CA GLN A 109 -6.08 -1.85 15.32
C GLN A 109 -6.92 -2.61 14.29
N PRO A 110 -7.96 -3.33 14.74
CA PRO A 110 -8.82 -4.11 13.85
C PRO A 110 -9.58 -3.21 12.85
N ASN A 111 -9.97 -2.01 13.29
CA ASN A 111 -10.87 -1.12 12.57
C ASN A 111 -10.19 0.18 12.21
N SER A 112 -10.38 0.59 10.95
CA SER A 112 -10.17 1.96 10.45
C SER A 112 -8.79 2.60 10.64
N GLN A 113 -7.81 1.93 11.26
CA GLN A 113 -6.44 2.45 11.35
C GLN A 113 -5.78 2.40 9.98
N VAL A 114 -5.24 3.55 9.58
CA VAL A 114 -4.40 3.73 8.40
C VAL A 114 -3.17 4.48 8.86
N VAL A 115 -2.00 4.00 8.43
CA VAL A 115 -0.71 4.60 8.74
C VAL A 115 -0.08 5.06 7.44
N ALA A 116 0.42 6.28 7.41
CA ALA A 116 1.27 6.79 6.33
C ALA A 116 2.67 7.08 6.88
N ILE A 117 3.70 6.86 6.05
CA ILE A 117 5.10 7.08 6.39
C ILE A 117 5.77 7.85 5.25
N ALA A 118 6.46 8.94 5.61
CA ALA A 118 7.37 9.67 4.74
C ALA A 118 8.82 9.56 5.25
N LEU A 119 9.77 9.78 4.35
CA LEU A 119 11.20 9.64 4.61
C LEU A 119 11.95 10.92 4.25
N GLN A 120 12.85 11.36 5.13
CA GLN A 120 13.91 12.32 4.84
C GLN A 120 15.27 11.69 5.19
N LEU A 121 16.30 12.06 4.44
CA LEU A 121 17.66 11.52 4.59
C LEU A 121 18.67 12.67 4.64
N LYS A 122 19.57 12.64 5.62
CA LYS A 122 20.74 13.53 5.71
C LYS A 122 22.02 12.71 5.51
N PRO A 123 22.55 12.63 4.28
CA PRO A 123 23.77 11.86 4.00
C PRO A 123 24.99 12.32 4.79
N SER A 124 25.12 13.63 5.05
CA SER A 124 26.26 14.22 5.75
C SER A 124 26.38 13.78 7.21
N THR A 125 25.25 13.65 7.91
CA THR A 125 25.20 13.24 9.32
C THR A 125 24.89 11.75 9.50
N LYS A 126 24.63 11.02 8.40
CA LYS A 126 24.13 9.65 8.42
C LYS A 126 22.85 9.51 9.27
N GLU A 127 21.91 10.43 9.09
CA GLU A 127 20.63 10.44 9.80
C GLU A 127 19.45 10.21 8.85
N ILE A 128 18.47 9.43 9.32
CA ILE A 128 17.17 9.23 8.67
C ILE A 128 16.09 9.77 9.61
N ARG A 129 15.07 10.42 9.04
CA ARG A 129 13.84 10.77 9.74
C ARG A 129 12.65 10.13 9.04
N LEU A 130 11.93 9.28 9.78
CA LEU A 130 10.60 8.83 9.40
C LEU A 130 9.57 9.78 9.97
N MET A 131 8.68 10.30 9.15
CA MET A 131 7.49 11.01 9.60
C MET A 131 6.31 10.09 9.49
N ILE A 132 5.59 9.93 10.58
CA ILE A 132 4.52 8.94 10.69
C ILE A 132 3.24 9.65 11.06
N MET A 133 2.17 9.25 10.41
CA MET A 133 0.85 9.72 10.73
C MET A 133 -0.16 8.58 10.73
N GLU A 134 -1.06 8.62 11.70
CA GLU A 134 -2.27 7.81 11.70
C GLU A 134 -3.49 8.67 11.34
N ASN A 135 -4.61 8.03 11.04
CA ASN A 135 -5.90 8.72 10.97
C ASN A 135 -6.39 9.23 12.36
N GLN A 136 -5.71 8.84 13.44
CA GLN A 136 -5.83 9.37 14.79
C GLN A 136 -4.45 9.84 15.28
N ASP A 137 -4.31 10.16 16.56
CA ASP A 137 -2.99 10.43 17.13
C ASP A 137 -2.12 9.17 17.15
N VAL A 138 -0.85 9.34 16.79
CA VAL A 138 0.14 8.26 16.76
C VAL A 138 0.48 7.85 18.19
N ALA A 139 0.28 6.57 18.53
CA ALA A 139 0.59 6.06 19.86
C ALA A 139 2.09 5.80 20.04
N ASP A 140 2.63 6.04 21.24
CA ASP A 140 4.03 5.75 21.59
C ASP A 140 4.38 4.27 21.36
N SER A 141 3.42 3.36 21.55
CA SER A 141 3.59 1.94 21.27
C SER A 141 3.93 1.66 19.80
N LEU A 142 3.38 2.45 18.87
CA LEU A 142 3.72 2.33 17.45
C LEU A 142 5.14 2.83 17.16
N VAL A 143 5.51 3.98 17.72
CA VAL A 143 6.85 4.55 17.58
C VAL A 143 7.91 3.56 18.11
N ASN A 144 7.69 3.02 19.31
CA ASN A 144 8.56 2.01 19.91
C ASN A 144 8.63 0.72 19.08
N HIS A 145 7.50 0.25 18.53
CA HIS A 145 7.47 -0.90 17.65
C HIS A 145 8.39 -0.70 16.43
N LEU A 146 8.27 0.44 15.75
CA LEU A 146 9.09 0.72 14.57
C LEU A 146 10.57 0.92 14.90
N TYR A 147 10.90 1.55 16.01
CA TYR A 147 12.29 1.63 16.49
C TYR A 147 12.91 0.24 16.72
N ASN A 148 12.13 -0.69 17.29
CA ASN A 148 12.60 -2.05 17.54
C ASN A 148 12.77 -2.84 16.24
N ILE A 149 11.79 -2.79 15.34
CA ILE A 149 11.87 -3.45 14.05
C ILE A 149 13.02 -2.87 13.21
N TRP A 150 13.19 -1.55 13.16
CA TRP A 150 14.31 -0.95 12.44
C TRP A 150 15.64 -1.46 12.96
N ARG A 151 15.89 -1.42 14.28
CA ARG A 151 17.13 -1.93 14.88
C ARG A 151 17.41 -3.39 14.53
N LYS A 152 16.38 -4.23 14.52
CA LYS A 152 16.49 -5.63 14.11
C LYS A 152 16.79 -5.78 12.61
N LEU A 153 16.23 -4.92 11.75
CA LEU A 153 16.58 -4.87 10.33
C LEU A 153 18.03 -4.40 10.09
N GLN A 154 18.56 -3.51 10.93
CA GLN A 154 19.99 -3.13 10.89
C GLN A 154 20.87 -4.34 11.20
N ALA A 155 20.59 -5.03 12.31
CA ALA A 155 21.30 -6.26 12.69
C ALA A 155 21.21 -7.33 11.59
N LEU A 156 20.01 -7.56 11.04
CA LEU A 156 19.81 -8.50 9.94
C LEU A 156 20.60 -8.11 8.69
N SER A 157 20.67 -6.81 8.38
CA SER A 157 21.48 -6.34 7.25
C SER A 157 22.96 -6.61 7.46
N ASP A 158 23.47 -6.44 8.69
CA ASP A 158 24.86 -6.73 9.05
C ASP A 158 25.21 -8.20 8.93
N GLU A 159 24.33 -9.11 9.35
CA GLU A 159 24.47 -10.56 9.13
C GLU A 159 24.60 -10.89 7.64
N TYR A 160 23.68 -10.38 6.80
CA TYR A 160 23.76 -10.58 5.35
C TYR A 160 25.04 -10.01 4.72
N ALA A 161 25.53 -8.88 5.22
CA ALA A 161 26.77 -8.30 4.71
C ALA A 161 28.01 -9.07 5.17
N GLY A 162 27.99 -9.66 6.36
CA GLY A 162 29.02 -10.57 6.85
C GLY A 162 29.20 -11.75 5.90
N GLN A 163 28.09 -12.37 5.51
CA GLN A 163 28.10 -13.50 4.59
C GLN A 163 28.60 -13.13 3.17
N ARG A 164 28.14 -12.00 2.60
CA ARG A 164 28.58 -11.58 1.26
C ARG A 164 30.09 -11.38 1.14
N LYS A 165 30.77 -10.97 2.21
CA LYS A 165 32.23 -10.83 2.21
C LYS A 165 32.97 -12.17 2.00
N ALA A 166 32.31 -13.30 2.23
CA ALA A 166 32.88 -14.63 2.02
C ALA A 166 32.69 -15.17 0.59
N GLU A 167 31.69 -14.69 -0.16
CA GLU A 167 31.23 -15.36 -1.40
C GLU A 167 31.01 -14.43 -2.62
N TRP A 168 31.11 -13.10 -2.48
CA TRP A 168 30.66 -12.19 -3.55
C TRP A 168 31.70 -11.91 -4.64
N ASP A 169 31.38 -12.32 -5.87
CA ASP A 169 32.05 -11.88 -7.09
C ASP A 169 31.46 -10.54 -7.57
N LYS A 170 32.31 -9.52 -7.74
CA LYS A 170 31.89 -8.11 -7.90
C LYS A 170 31.22 -7.80 -9.25
N ASP A 171 31.24 -8.73 -10.20
CA ASP A 171 30.83 -8.50 -11.59
C ASP A 171 29.33 -8.70 -11.87
N GLN A 172 28.52 -9.16 -10.91
CA GLN A 172 27.06 -9.30 -11.12
C GLN A 172 26.27 -8.09 -10.60
N MET A 173 25.56 -7.41 -11.51
CA MET A 173 24.63 -6.30 -11.19
C MET A 173 23.31 -6.76 -10.55
N LEU A 174 23.07 -8.07 -10.41
CA LEU A 174 21.85 -8.60 -9.81
C LEU A 174 21.98 -8.65 -8.28
N SER A 175 20.89 -8.37 -7.56
CA SER A 175 20.87 -8.62 -6.12
C SER A 175 21.01 -10.13 -5.85
N PRO A 176 21.79 -10.55 -4.84
CA PRO A 176 21.91 -11.96 -4.49
C PRO A 176 20.54 -12.57 -4.19
N VAL A 177 20.42 -13.89 -4.37
CA VAL A 177 19.31 -14.66 -3.77
C VAL A 177 19.45 -14.53 -2.25
N ILE A 178 18.34 -14.30 -1.55
CA ILE A 178 18.34 -14.21 -0.07
C ILE A 178 18.64 -15.60 0.48
N PRO A 179 19.72 -15.79 1.25
CA PRO A 179 20.00 -17.12 1.77
C PRO A 179 18.99 -17.47 2.88
N PRO A 180 18.39 -18.67 2.82
CA PRO A 180 17.33 -19.05 3.75
C PRO A 180 17.79 -19.04 5.20
N ASP A 181 18.97 -19.58 5.45
CA ASP A 181 19.44 -19.97 6.79
C ASP A 181 20.15 -18.82 7.53
N VAL A 182 20.40 -17.69 6.87
CA VAL A 182 21.12 -16.56 7.48
C VAL A 182 20.24 -15.85 8.48
N ALA A 183 20.75 -15.72 9.71
CA ALA A 183 20.09 -15.01 10.81
C ALA A 183 18.64 -15.45 11.00
N GLU A 184 18.37 -16.74 10.81
CA GLU A 184 17.05 -17.35 10.97
C GLU A 184 16.39 -17.01 12.32
N PRO A 185 17.07 -17.11 13.47
CA PRO A 185 16.48 -16.70 14.75
C PRO A 185 16.01 -15.25 14.76
N LEU A 186 16.75 -14.35 14.11
CA LEU A 186 16.39 -12.93 14.03
C LEU A 186 15.21 -12.69 13.07
N LYS A 187 15.12 -13.44 11.97
CA LYS A 187 13.94 -13.41 11.06
C LYS A 187 12.68 -13.85 11.80
N ILE A 188 12.75 -14.95 12.56
CA ILE A 188 11.63 -15.46 13.37
C ILE A 188 11.26 -14.44 14.45
N GLU A 189 12.24 -13.81 15.11
CA GLU A 189 11.99 -12.79 16.13
C GLU A 189 11.27 -11.57 15.55
N ILE A 190 11.74 -11.03 14.40
CA ILE A 190 11.08 -9.93 13.69
C ILE A 190 9.65 -10.33 13.32
N PHE A 191 9.47 -11.51 12.73
CA PHE A 191 8.16 -12.02 12.34
C PHE A 191 7.21 -12.06 13.53
N ARG A 192 7.65 -12.64 14.65
CA ARG A 192 6.88 -12.75 15.89
C ARG A 192 6.47 -11.39 16.44
N GLU A 193 7.40 -10.44 16.53
CA GLU A 193 7.09 -9.09 17.05
C GLU A 193 6.05 -8.37 16.17
N VAL A 194 6.22 -8.42 14.85
CA VAL A 194 5.27 -7.84 13.90
C VAL A 194 3.90 -8.53 13.98
N TYR A 195 3.89 -9.87 14.05
CA TYR A 195 2.65 -10.64 14.14
C TYR A 195 1.89 -10.33 15.42
N LYS A 196 2.57 -10.29 16.57
CA LYS A 196 1.97 -9.90 17.85
C LYS A 196 1.40 -8.48 17.81
N PHE A 197 2.15 -7.51 17.24
CA PHE A 197 1.68 -6.13 17.12
C PHE A 197 0.42 -6.01 16.24
N SER A 198 0.40 -6.74 15.12
CA SER A 198 -0.68 -6.72 14.13
C SER A 198 -1.80 -7.76 14.38
N LEU A 199 -1.75 -8.52 15.49
CA LEU A 199 -2.59 -9.71 15.69
C LEU A 199 -4.08 -9.40 15.56
N LYS A 200 -4.58 -8.40 16.30
CA LYS A 200 -6.00 -8.01 16.28
C LYS A 200 -6.50 -7.70 14.85
N LYS A 201 -5.64 -7.11 14.02
CA LYS A 201 -5.95 -6.86 12.60
C LYS A 201 -6.03 -8.14 11.79
N GLN A 202 -5.09 -9.07 11.97
CA GLN A 202 -5.11 -10.36 11.28
C GLN A 202 -6.32 -11.19 11.69
N LEU A 203 -6.61 -11.30 12.99
CA LEU A 203 -7.80 -11.99 13.51
C LEU A 203 -9.07 -11.53 12.80
N LYS A 204 -9.25 -10.21 12.66
CA LYS A 204 -10.41 -9.66 11.96
C LYS A 204 -10.45 -10.06 10.48
N ARG A 205 -9.32 -9.99 9.77
CA ARG A 205 -9.26 -10.36 8.35
C ARG A 205 -9.59 -11.83 8.17
N MET A 206 -9.10 -12.68 9.07
CA MET A 206 -9.43 -14.09 9.04
C MET A 206 -10.90 -14.36 9.28
N LYS A 207 -11.50 -13.81 10.34
CA LYS A 207 -12.94 -13.96 10.60
C LYS A 207 -13.79 -13.54 9.40
N LYS A 208 -13.30 -12.57 8.62
CA LYS A 208 -13.97 -12.12 7.40
C LYS A 208 -13.83 -13.09 6.22
N TRP A 209 -12.65 -13.68 6.00
CA TRP A 209 -12.34 -14.36 4.73
C TRP A 209 -12.17 -15.87 4.84
N LEU A 210 -11.73 -16.38 5.99
CA LEU A 210 -11.25 -17.76 6.11
C LEU A 210 -12.37 -18.78 5.87
N ARG A 211 -13.55 -18.60 6.49
CA ARG A 211 -14.65 -19.56 6.33
C ARG A 211 -15.09 -19.69 4.87
N ALA A 212 -15.35 -18.55 4.22
CA ALA A 212 -15.74 -18.53 2.82
C ALA A 212 -14.64 -19.08 1.88
N LEU A 213 -13.36 -18.89 2.23
CA LEU A 213 -12.25 -19.50 1.50
C LEU A 213 -12.22 -21.03 1.69
N CYS A 214 -12.46 -21.54 2.89
CA CYS A 214 -12.57 -22.98 3.12
C CYS A 214 -13.78 -23.58 2.38
N ASP A 215 -14.95 -22.94 2.44
CA ASP A 215 -16.15 -23.38 1.70
C ASP A 215 -15.87 -23.40 0.18
N PHE A 216 -15.12 -22.42 -0.33
CA PHE A 216 -14.66 -22.38 -1.72
C PHE A 216 -13.74 -23.56 -2.07
N MET A 217 -12.80 -23.91 -1.18
CA MET A 217 -11.91 -25.05 -1.40
C MET A 217 -12.64 -26.40 -1.32
N GLU A 218 -13.64 -26.52 -0.45
CA GLU A 218 -14.51 -27.71 -0.39
C GLU A 218 -15.31 -27.88 -1.68
N GLU A 219 -15.82 -26.78 -2.25
CA GLU A 219 -16.51 -26.81 -3.55
C GLU A 219 -15.54 -27.18 -4.69
N LEU A 220 -14.32 -26.64 -4.69
CA LEU A 220 -13.29 -27.04 -5.64
C LEU A 220 -13.01 -28.55 -5.58
N GLU A 221 -12.80 -29.09 -4.37
CA GLU A 221 -12.58 -30.52 -4.16
C GLU A 221 -13.75 -31.36 -4.68
N LYS A 222 -14.99 -30.97 -4.40
CA LYS A 222 -16.21 -31.65 -4.89
C LYS A 222 -16.30 -31.69 -6.42
N ARG A 223 -15.86 -30.63 -7.11
CA ARG A 223 -15.86 -30.59 -8.58
C ARG A 223 -14.72 -31.34 -9.23
N ARG A 224 -13.65 -31.62 -8.47
CA ARG A 224 -12.47 -32.36 -8.93
C ARG A 224 -12.42 -33.77 -8.37
N VAL A 225 -13.53 -34.34 -7.91
CA VAL A 225 -13.58 -35.69 -7.31
C VAL A 225 -12.91 -36.72 -8.22
N GLY A 226 -11.92 -37.42 -7.67
CA GLY A 226 -11.15 -38.45 -8.38
C GLY A 226 -10.05 -37.92 -9.30
N ILE A 227 -9.84 -36.60 -9.37
CA ILE A 227 -8.78 -35.94 -10.13
C ILE A 227 -7.79 -35.32 -9.14
N ALA A 228 -6.51 -35.64 -9.27
CA ALA A 228 -5.48 -35.00 -8.47
C ALA A 228 -5.38 -33.51 -8.85
N LEU A 229 -5.36 -32.63 -7.84
CA LEU A 229 -5.14 -31.21 -8.07
C LEU A 229 -3.70 -31.00 -8.58
N GLU A 230 -3.56 -30.26 -9.67
CA GLU A 230 -2.27 -29.96 -10.31
C GLU A 230 -2.06 -28.46 -10.51
N GLY A 231 -0.81 -28.04 -10.71
CA GLY A 231 -0.43 -26.66 -11.01
C GLY A 231 -1.06 -25.62 -10.07
N PHE A 232 -1.85 -24.72 -10.63
CA PHE A 232 -2.55 -23.65 -9.93
C PHE A 232 -3.41 -24.14 -8.76
N GLU A 233 -4.25 -25.16 -8.97
CA GLU A 233 -5.17 -25.67 -7.94
C GLU A 233 -4.41 -26.36 -6.81
N ARG A 234 -3.30 -27.03 -7.12
CA ARG A 234 -2.40 -27.61 -6.11
C ARG A 234 -1.75 -26.53 -5.26
N ASN A 235 -1.22 -25.46 -5.86
CA ASN A 235 -0.60 -24.36 -5.13
C ASN A 235 -1.65 -23.64 -4.26
N LEU A 236 -2.87 -23.47 -4.76
CA LEU A 236 -3.99 -22.92 -3.99
C LEU A 236 -4.32 -23.79 -2.77
N SER A 237 -4.41 -25.11 -2.96
CA SER A 237 -4.63 -26.06 -1.87
C SER A 237 -3.53 -25.97 -0.82
N LYS A 238 -2.25 -26.04 -1.24
CA LYS A 238 -1.10 -25.89 -0.33
C LYS A 238 -1.12 -24.57 0.43
N ALA A 239 -1.43 -23.46 -0.25
CA ALA A 239 -1.51 -22.13 0.35
C ALA A 239 -2.58 -22.09 1.46
N VAL A 240 -3.78 -22.63 1.19
CA VAL A 240 -4.88 -22.63 2.16
C VAL A 240 -4.61 -23.59 3.32
N VAL A 241 -4.11 -24.79 3.07
CA VAL A 241 -3.80 -25.77 4.13
C VAL A 241 -2.74 -25.22 5.08
N THR A 242 -1.60 -24.75 4.55
CA THR A 242 -0.52 -24.20 5.38
C THR A 242 -0.95 -22.93 6.11
N LEU A 243 -1.78 -22.08 5.50
CA LEU A 243 -2.40 -20.95 6.19
C LEU A 243 -3.25 -21.44 7.37
N VAL A 244 -4.14 -22.42 7.18
CA VAL A 244 -4.98 -22.97 8.26
C VAL A 244 -4.12 -23.55 9.39
N LEU A 245 -3.01 -24.22 9.09
CA LEU A 245 -2.09 -24.74 10.11
C LEU A 245 -1.41 -23.63 10.92
N ALA A 246 -0.88 -22.58 10.27
CA ALA A 246 -0.31 -21.41 10.94
C ALA A 246 -1.33 -20.80 11.91
N LEU A 247 -2.58 -20.68 11.46
CA LEU A 247 -3.67 -20.11 12.23
C LEU A 247 -4.11 -21.02 13.37
N LYS A 248 -4.15 -22.34 13.16
CA LYS A 248 -4.45 -23.29 14.22
C LYS A 248 -3.52 -23.11 15.41
N LEU A 249 -2.21 -22.95 15.15
CA LEU A 249 -1.23 -22.68 16.19
C LEU A 249 -1.48 -21.34 16.88
N VAL A 250 -1.59 -20.25 16.12
CA VAL A 250 -1.83 -18.89 16.67
C VAL A 250 -3.04 -18.83 17.59
N PHE A 251 -4.09 -19.59 17.30
CA PHE A 251 -5.35 -19.54 18.03
C PHE A 251 -5.51 -20.61 19.12
N LYS A 252 -4.59 -21.59 19.18
CA LYS A 252 -4.60 -22.64 20.21
C LYS A 252 -4.51 -22.04 21.62
N HIS A 253 -3.89 -20.88 21.78
CA HIS A 253 -3.71 -20.20 23.06
C HIS A 253 -4.41 -18.84 23.05
N SER A 254 -5.39 -18.65 23.94
CA SER A 254 -6.20 -17.43 24.06
C SER A 254 -5.40 -16.17 24.47
N GLU A 255 -4.10 -16.28 24.77
CA GLU A 255 -3.30 -15.20 25.39
C GLU A 255 -1.82 -15.11 24.93
N ASN A 256 -1.51 -15.30 23.64
CA ASN A 256 -0.15 -15.06 23.10
C ASN A 256 1.00 -15.92 23.71
N GLN A 257 0.68 -17.05 24.35
CA GLN A 257 1.64 -17.92 25.03
C GLN A 257 2.25 -19.01 24.13
N LEU A 258 2.43 -18.74 22.83
CA LEU A 258 3.16 -19.67 21.98
C LEU A 258 4.62 -19.73 22.43
N THR A 259 5.13 -20.96 22.53
CA THR A 259 6.56 -21.25 22.73
C THR A 259 7.40 -20.77 21.55
N ASP A 260 8.72 -20.69 21.72
CA ASP A 260 9.62 -20.30 20.63
C ASP A 260 9.50 -21.26 19.44
N ASP A 261 9.45 -22.57 19.69
CA ASP A 261 9.26 -23.62 18.68
C ASP A 261 7.90 -23.50 17.96
N GLU A 262 6.83 -23.13 18.67
CA GLU A 262 5.53 -22.89 18.05
C GLU A 262 5.55 -21.62 17.18
N TRP A 263 6.27 -20.57 17.58
CA TRP A 263 6.46 -19.37 16.76
C TRP A 263 7.26 -19.67 15.49
N GLU A 264 8.27 -20.52 15.59
CA GLU A 264 9.03 -21.01 14.44
C GLU A 264 8.13 -21.78 13.46
N GLN A 265 7.25 -22.66 13.95
CA GLN A 265 6.27 -23.34 13.11
C GLN A 265 5.29 -22.36 12.45
N VAL A 266 4.77 -21.38 13.19
CA VAL A 266 3.88 -20.34 12.63
C VAL A 266 4.60 -19.56 11.53
N TYR A 267 5.88 -19.23 11.74
CA TYR A 267 6.73 -18.56 10.75
C TYR A 267 6.83 -19.38 9.47
N TRP A 268 7.21 -20.66 9.56
CA TRP A 268 7.38 -21.53 8.41
C TRP A 268 6.09 -21.79 7.65
N TYR A 269 4.99 -22.09 8.35
CA TYR A 269 3.68 -22.23 7.71
C TYR A 269 3.23 -20.94 7.01
N SER A 270 3.47 -19.78 7.63
CA SER A 270 3.09 -18.48 7.05
C SER A 270 3.90 -18.13 5.80
N LEU A 271 5.21 -18.44 5.80
CA LEU A 271 6.05 -18.24 4.61
C LEU A 271 5.68 -19.20 3.48
N LYS A 272 5.43 -20.47 3.79
CA LYS A 272 5.00 -21.46 2.78
C LYS A 272 3.65 -21.06 2.18
N ALA A 273 2.68 -20.67 3.00
CA ALA A 273 1.39 -20.20 2.54
C ALA A 273 1.52 -19.00 1.60
N ASN A 274 2.39 -18.06 1.94
CA ASN A 274 2.65 -16.87 1.16
C ASN A 274 3.36 -17.17 -0.17
N MET A 275 4.38 -18.04 -0.18
CA MET A 275 5.04 -18.50 -1.39
C MET A 275 4.05 -19.14 -2.37
N GLU A 276 3.26 -20.11 -1.90
CA GLU A 276 2.28 -20.81 -2.73
C GLU A 276 1.19 -19.85 -3.22
N ALA A 277 0.73 -18.93 -2.37
CA ALA A 277 -0.25 -17.92 -2.75
C ALA A 277 0.29 -16.92 -3.79
N LYS A 278 1.58 -16.57 -3.77
CA LYS A 278 2.19 -15.73 -4.83
C LYS A 278 2.14 -16.44 -6.18
N LEU A 279 2.42 -17.74 -6.23
CA LEU A 279 2.31 -18.53 -7.46
C LEU A 279 0.87 -18.53 -8.00
N VAL A 280 -0.11 -18.69 -7.10
CA VAL A 280 -1.54 -18.59 -7.44
C VAL A 280 -1.90 -17.19 -7.95
N LEU A 281 -1.43 -16.13 -7.28
CA LEU A 281 -1.74 -14.75 -7.68
C LEU A 281 -1.09 -14.34 -9.01
N ALA A 282 0.01 -14.98 -9.41
CA ALA A 282 0.71 -14.72 -10.66
C ALA A 282 0.16 -15.53 -11.86
N ASP A 283 -0.66 -16.56 -11.62
CA ASP A 283 -1.15 -17.46 -12.66
C ASP A 283 -2.06 -16.75 -13.70
N ARG A 284 -1.96 -17.19 -14.96
CA ARG A 284 -2.76 -16.69 -16.11
C ARG A 284 -2.82 -15.16 -16.19
N HIS A 285 -1.67 -14.49 -16.08
CA HIS A 285 -1.58 -13.03 -16.10
C HIS A 285 -2.47 -12.37 -15.01
N GLU A 286 -2.44 -12.94 -13.80
CA GLU A 286 -3.21 -12.51 -12.62
C GLU A 286 -4.72 -12.73 -12.68
N LEU A 287 -5.24 -13.36 -13.75
CA LEU A 287 -6.66 -13.65 -13.92
C LEU A 287 -7.07 -15.03 -13.42
N GLY A 288 -6.11 -15.89 -13.05
CA GLY A 288 -6.38 -17.29 -12.66
C GLY A 288 -7.39 -17.41 -11.52
N CYS A 289 -7.29 -16.55 -10.50
CA CYS A 289 -8.23 -16.52 -9.38
C CYS A 289 -9.66 -16.17 -9.80
N ASP A 290 -9.82 -15.18 -10.68
CA ASP A 290 -11.14 -14.69 -11.09
C ASP A 290 -11.83 -15.68 -12.03
N VAL A 291 -11.05 -16.29 -12.93
CA VAL A 291 -11.52 -17.38 -13.81
C VAL A 291 -11.99 -18.57 -12.99
N LEU A 292 -11.19 -19.05 -12.02
CA LEU A 292 -11.61 -20.17 -11.18
C LEU A 292 -12.84 -19.80 -10.34
N ALA A 293 -12.88 -18.59 -9.79
CA ALA A 293 -14.04 -18.15 -9.01
C ALA A 293 -15.33 -18.13 -9.83
N GLN A 294 -15.27 -17.67 -11.09
CA GLN A 294 -16.41 -17.70 -12.00
C GLN A 294 -16.80 -19.12 -12.41
N GLU A 295 -15.83 -19.99 -12.67
CA GLU A 295 -16.08 -21.41 -12.93
C GLU A 295 -16.86 -22.03 -11.77
N LEU A 296 -16.39 -21.85 -10.54
CA LEU A 296 -17.03 -22.41 -9.34
C LEU A 296 -18.36 -21.73 -9.00
N ASN A 297 -18.61 -20.50 -9.45
CA ASN A 297 -19.91 -19.85 -9.26
C ASN A 297 -21.01 -20.48 -10.15
N GLY A 298 -20.66 -21.00 -11.33
CA GLY A 298 -21.60 -21.58 -12.29
C GLY A 298 -22.66 -20.55 -12.75
N ASP A 299 -23.92 -21.00 -12.89
CA ASP A 299 -25.07 -20.17 -13.29
C ASP A 299 -25.74 -19.42 -12.10
N GLY A 300 -25.07 -19.36 -10.94
CA GLY A 300 -25.61 -18.68 -9.77
C GLY A 300 -25.84 -17.19 -10.02
N ASP A 301 -26.98 -16.67 -9.55
CA ASP A 301 -27.37 -15.24 -9.65
C ASP A 301 -26.55 -14.33 -8.70
N GLY A 302 -25.53 -14.87 -8.03
CA GLY A 302 -24.66 -14.17 -7.07
C GLY A 302 -23.30 -13.79 -7.63
N ASP A 303 -22.68 -12.77 -7.03
CA ASP A 303 -21.30 -12.39 -7.34
C ASP A 303 -20.33 -13.54 -6.97
N PRO A 304 -19.40 -13.93 -7.86
CA PRO A 304 -18.38 -14.93 -7.55
C PRO A 304 -17.57 -14.58 -6.29
N PHE A 305 -17.12 -15.62 -5.59
CA PHE A 305 -16.22 -15.44 -4.44
C PHE A 305 -14.95 -14.68 -4.86
N GLN A 306 -14.58 -13.64 -4.11
CA GLN A 306 -13.42 -12.80 -4.42
C GLN A 306 -12.11 -13.47 -4.00
N LEU A 307 -11.77 -14.62 -4.61
CA LEU A 307 -10.64 -15.48 -4.26
C LEU A 307 -9.32 -14.70 -4.18
N ARG A 308 -9.00 -13.94 -5.23
CA ARG A 308 -7.78 -13.12 -5.30
C ARG A 308 -7.67 -12.21 -4.08
N ARG A 309 -8.75 -11.49 -3.78
CA ARG A 309 -8.81 -10.54 -2.67
C ARG A 309 -8.72 -11.22 -1.31
N ALA A 310 -9.32 -12.40 -1.15
CA ALA A 310 -9.22 -13.18 0.08
C ALA A 310 -7.77 -13.56 0.35
N LEU A 311 -7.08 -14.13 -0.65
CA LEU A 311 -5.66 -14.50 -0.56
C LEU A 311 -4.79 -13.28 -0.25
N GLU A 312 -4.87 -12.22 -1.06
CA GLU A 312 -4.14 -10.95 -0.83
C GLU A 312 -4.30 -10.44 0.61
N LYS A 313 -5.50 -10.54 1.19
CA LYS A 313 -5.75 -10.05 2.56
C LYS A 313 -5.16 -10.96 3.62
N LEU A 314 -5.22 -12.27 3.43
CA LEU A 314 -4.75 -13.26 4.40
C LEU A 314 -3.22 -13.36 4.44
N ILE A 315 -2.54 -13.26 3.29
CA ILE A 315 -1.08 -13.35 3.22
C ILE A 315 -0.37 -12.00 3.37
N SER A 316 -1.11 -10.87 3.38
CA SER A 316 -0.49 -9.53 3.33
C SER A 316 0.56 -9.27 4.41
N LEU A 317 0.39 -9.76 5.64
CA LEU A 317 1.36 -9.49 6.70
C LEU A 317 2.70 -10.23 6.45
N PRO A 318 2.71 -11.55 6.21
CA PRO A 318 3.89 -12.25 5.72
C PRO A 318 4.57 -11.57 4.50
N CYS A 319 3.80 -11.12 3.49
CA CYS A 319 4.37 -10.44 2.33
C CYS A 319 5.17 -9.17 2.70
N HIS A 320 4.63 -8.35 3.61
CA HIS A 320 5.30 -7.14 4.05
C HIS A 320 6.53 -7.45 4.92
N ILE A 321 6.49 -8.49 5.74
CA ILE A 321 7.66 -8.95 6.51
C ILE A 321 8.79 -9.39 5.56
N GLU A 322 8.48 -10.19 4.54
CA GLU A 322 9.47 -10.56 3.52
C GLU A 322 10.02 -9.35 2.76
N SER A 323 9.18 -8.35 2.48
CA SER A 323 9.64 -7.10 1.84
C SER A 323 10.67 -6.37 2.71
N LEU A 324 10.53 -6.42 4.04
CA LEU A 324 11.53 -5.90 4.98
C LEU A 324 12.81 -6.74 4.95
N PHE A 325 12.70 -8.07 4.90
CA PHE A 325 13.87 -8.95 4.78
C PHE A 325 14.63 -8.72 3.47
N GLY A 326 13.92 -8.57 2.34
CA GLY A 326 14.51 -8.21 1.06
C GLY A 326 15.19 -6.84 1.10
N SER A 327 14.62 -5.88 1.82
CA SER A 327 15.23 -4.56 2.02
C SER A 327 16.49 -4.63 2.87
N ALA A 328 16.51 -5.45 3.93
CA ALA A 328 17.69 -5.69 4.76
C ALA A 328 18.81 -6.42 3.99
N HIS A 329 18.44 -7.33 3.11
CA HIS A 329 19.37 -8.06 2.26
C HIS A 329 19.99 -7.19 1.16
N SER A 330 19.24 -6.23 0.60
CA SER A 330 19.65 -5.43 -0.54
C SER A 330 20.95 -4.64 -0.26
N PRO A 331 22.03 -4.85 -1.06
CA PRO A 331 23.26 -4.08 -0.94
C PRO A 331 23.06 -2.56 -1.14
N HIS A 332 22.12 -2.18 -2.01
CA HIS A 332 21.82 -0.78 -2.30
C HIS A 332 21.10 -0.09 -1.12
N LEU A 333 20.18 -0.79 -0.46
CA LEU A 333 19.43 -0.25 0.68
C LEU A 333 20.18 -0.38 2.01
N ARG A 334 21.20 -1.24 2.08
CA ARG A 334 22.06 -1.38 3.27
C ARG A 334 22.58 -0.04 3.77
N PHE A 335 22.99 0.85 2.86
CA PHE A 335 23.47 2.17 3.25
C PHE A 335 22.43 2.93 4.07
N ALA A 336 21.15 2.90 3.70
CA ALA A 336 20.09 3.54 4.46
C ALA A 336 19.91 2.88 5.85
N LEU A 337 20.00 1.55 5.94
CA LEU A 337 19.92 0.86 7.23
C LEU A 337 21.10 1.16 8.15
N GLN A 338 22.23 1.66 7.66
CA GLN A 338 23.35 2.07 8.51
C GLN A 338 23.16 3.46 9.15
N TYR A 339 22.09 4.18 8.79
CA TYR A 339 21.86 5.53 9.30
C TYR A 339 21.19 5.46 10.67
N HIS A 340 21.45 6.49 11.49
CA HIS A 340 20.71 6.70 12.72
C HIS A 340 19.28 7.14 12.39
N MET A 341 18.29 6.32 12.75
CA MET A 341 16.88 6.62 12.49
C MET A 341 16.27 7.42 13.64
N THR A 342 15.50 8.44 13.29
CA THR A 342 14.57 9.16 14.17
C THR A 342 13.14 9.05 13.66
N ILE A 343 12.17 9.07 14.55
CA ILE A 343 10.74 9.04 14.20
C ILE A 343 10.07 10.33 14.68
N CYS A 344 9.30 10.96 13.82
CA CYS A 344 8.48 12.13 14.13
C CYS A 344 7.00 11.79 13.91
N ALA A 345 6.25 11.75 15.00
CA ALA A 345 4.80 11.61 14.95
C ALA A 345 4.16 12.95 14.52
N VAL A 346 3.37 12.92 13.44
CA VAL A 346 2.63 14.07 12.94
C VAL A 346 1.21 14.04 13.50
N LEU A 347 0.79 15.14 14.12
CA LEU A 347 -0.54 15.26 14.70
C LEU A 347 -1.63 15.26 13.63
N GLY A 348 -2.74 14.59 13.98
CA GLY A 348 -3.96 14.60 13.19
C GLY A 348 -4.50 16.00 12.93
N GLN A 349 -5.20 16.17 11.82
CA GLN A 349 -5.90 17.40 11.51
C GLN A 349 -7.33 17.10 11.09
N ALA A 350 -8.26 17.90 11.58
CA ALA A 350 -9.65 17.89 11.15
C ALA A 350 -10.13 19.32 10.93
N GLN A 351 -11.10 19.47 10.04
CA GLN A 351 -11.72 20.75 9.70
C GLN A 351 -13.24 20.66 9.85
N ILE A 352 -13.88 21.78 10.18
CA ILE A 352 -15.33 21.86 10.15
C ILE A 352 -15.74 22.23 8.72
N VAL A 353 -16.40 21.30 8.04
CA VAL A 353 -16.96 21.53 6.72
C VAL A 353 -18.45 21.83 6.86
N ILE A 354 -18.87 22.93 6.25
CA ILE A 354 -20.27 23.36 6.20
C ILE A 354 -20.87 22.87 4.89
N LEU A 355 -21.75 21.88 4.94
CA LEU A 355 -22.43 21.37 3.75
C LEU A 355 -23.65 22.22 3.35
N PRO A 356 -24.13 22.12 2.10
CA PRO A 356 -25.39 22.72 1.68
C PRO A 356 -26.55 22.31 2.60
N THR A 357 -27.29 23.31 3.10
CA THR A 357 -28.32 23.19 4.13
C THR A 357 -29.74 23.15 3.60
N SER A 358 -29.95 23.29 2.29
CA SER A 358 -31.29 23.20 1.69
C SER A 358 -31.28 22.38 0.40
N GLN A 359 -32.46 21.89 0.00
CA GLN A 359 -32.65 21.21 -1.28
C GLN A 359 -32.25 22.11 -2.45
N GLU A 360 -32.54 23.40 -2.38
CA GLU A 360 -32.23 24.40 -3.40
C GLU A 360 -30.71 24.54 -3.57
N GLN A 361 -29.95 24.60 -2.47
CA GLN A 361 -28.49 24.68 -2.55
C GLN A 361 -27.88 23.41 -3.15
N TRP A 362 -28.38 22.22 -2.78
CA TRP A 362 -27.96 20.97 -3.41
C TRP A 362 -28.36 20.91 -4.89
N LYS A 363 -29.51 21.48 -5.27
CA LYS A 363 -29.94 21.57 -6.67
C LYS A 363 -29.00 22.48 -7.46
N SER A 364 -28.67 23.66 -6.93
CA SER A 364 -27.70 24.57 -7.56
C SER A 364 -26.32 23.94 -7.71
N LEU A 365 -25.86 23.16 -6.73
CA LEU A 365 -24.62 22.37 -6.85
C LEU A 365 -24.68 21.39 -8.02
N LEU A 366 -25.77 20.63 -8.15
CA LEU A 366 -25.93 19.66 -9.25
C LEU A 366 -26.04 20.34 -10.61
N GLU A 367 -26.69 21.50 -10.68
CA GLU A 367 -26.78 22.33 -11.89
C GLU A 367 -25.40 22.84 -12.30
N ALA A 368 -24.60 23.34 -11.34
CA ALA A 368 -23.24 23.78 -11.59
C ALA A 368 -22.30 22.62 -11.99
N ALA A 369 -22.40 21.46 -11.33
CA ALA A 369 -21.57 20.30 -11.63
C ALA A 369 -21.90 19.65 -12.99
N TYR A 370 -23.17 19.68 -13.40
CA TYR A 370 -23.61 19.09 -14.67
C TYR A 370 -23.60 20.09 -15.84
N GLY A 371 -23.52 21.40 -15.55
CA GLY A 371 -23.51 22.48 -16.54
C GLY A 371 -24.85 22.80 -17.18
N GLN A 372 -25.93 22.04 -16.89
CA GLN A 372 -27.28 22.25 -17.44
C GLN A 372 -28.37 21.88 -16.42
N PRO A 373 -29.52 22.59 -16.40
CA PRO A 373 -30.67 22.21 -15.59
C PRO A 373 -31.35 20.93 -16.10
N GLY A 374 -31.75 20.05 -15.18
CA GLY A 374 -32.43 18.79 -15.47
C GLY A 374 -33.45 18.42 -14.41
N GLN A 375 -34.57 17.82 -14.81
CA GLN A 375 -35.66 17.47 -13.88
C GLN A 375 -35.24 16.48 -12.78
N TRP A 376 -34.27 15.59 -13.07
CA TRP A 376 -33.74 14.62 -12.11
C TRP A 376 -32.99 15.28 -10.94
N GLN A 377 -32.37 16.45 -11.16
CA GLN A 377 -31.57 17.14 -10.13
C GLN A 377 -32.41 17.52 -8.91
N LYS A 378 -33.69 17.88 -9.10
CA LYS A 378 -34.59 18.20 -7.98
C LYS A 378 -34.80 16.98 -7.07
N LYS A 379 -34.92 15.78 -7.66
CA LYS A 379 -35.12 14.53 -6.92
C LYS A 379 -33.86 14.12 -6.18
N ASP A 380 -32.68 14.18 -6.82
CA ASP A 380 -31.43 13.77 -6.19
C ASP A 380 -30.94 14.80 -5.16
N ALA A 381 -31.16 16.11 -5.40
CA ALA A 381 -30.94 17.15 -4.40
C ALA A 381 -31.74 16.92 -3.12
N LEU A 382 -33.01 16.48 -3.23
CA LEU A 382 -33.82 16.13 -2.06
C LEU A 382 -33.20 14.97 -1.27
N LYS A 383 -32.70 13.93 -1.95
CA LYS A 383 -32.07 12.79 -1.28
C LYS A 383 -30.74 13.17 -0.63
N LEU A 384 -29.92 13.99 -1.30
CA LEU A 384 -28.66 14.52 -0.73
C LEU A 384 -28.94 15.34 0.52
N PHE A 385 -29.90 16.25 0.46
CA PHE A 385 -30.35 17.03 1.62
C PHE A 385 -30.80 16.12 2.78
N GLN A 386 -31.63 15.11 2.49
CA GLN A 386 -32.09 14.15 3.49
C GLN A 386 -30.96 13.31 4.10
N LYS A 387 -29.90 13.02 3.31
CA LYS A 387 -28.73 12.26 3.76
C LYS A 387 -27.76 13.10 4.60
N PHE A 388 -27.58 14.36 4.24
CA PHE A 388 -26.60 15.28 4.81
C PHE A 388 -27.24 16.39 5.66
N ARG A 389 -28.24 16.05 6.49
CA ARG A 389 -29.03 17.02 7.28
C ARG A 389 -28.22 17.93 8.22
N SER A 390 -27.06 17.47 8.68
CA SER A 390 -26.21 18.24 9.59
C SER A 390 -25.44 19.30 8.80
N ARG A 391 -25.63 20.57 9.16
CA ARG A 391 -24.94 21.72 8.58
C ARG A 391 -23.42 21.59 8.70
N GLU A 392 -22.93 21.26 9.88
CA GLU A 392 -21.51 21.18 10.19
C GLU A 392 -21.05 19.74 10.39
N ARG A 393 -19.92 19.40 9.78
CA ARG A 393 -19.29 18.08 9.93
C ARG A 393 -17.81 18.28 10.25
N LYS A 394 -17.34 17.64 11.33
CA LYS A 394 -15.92 17.48 11.60
C LYS A 394 -15.35 16.44 10.62
N CYS A 395 -14.57 16.90 9.66
CA CYS A 395 -14.00 16.10 8.60
C CYS A 395 -12.49 15.93 8.82
N PRO A 396 -11.97 14.70 8.89
CA PRO A 396 -10.54 14.46 9.05
C PRO A 396 -9.80 14.68 7.72
N VAL A 397 -8.58 15.22 7.80
CA VAL A 397 -7.60 15.14 6.71
C VAL A 397 -6.94 13.76 6.80
N HIS A 398 -6.95 13.01 5.71
CA HIS A 398 -6.33 11.68 5.69
C HIS A 398 -4.80 11.76 5.81
N CYS A 399 -4.20 10.69 6.33
CA CYS A 399 -2.80 10.66 6.74
C CYS A 399 -1.80 10.96 5.62
N GLU A 400 -2.03 10.44 4.41
CA GLU A 400 -1.16 10.66 3.26
C GLU A 400 -1.12 12.15 2.84
N CYS A 401 -2.29 12.81 2.79
CA CYS A 401 -2.40 14.22 2.43
C CYS A 401 -1.83 15.13 3.53
N ARG A 402 -2.07 14.79 4.79
CA ARG A 402 -1.59 15.58 5.93
C ARG A 402 -0.08 15.47 6.13
N LEU A 403 0.54 14.32 5.79
CA LEU A 403 2.00 14.20 5.74
C LEU A 403 2.59 15.11 4.65
N ILE A 404 2.00 15.14 3.45
CA ILE A 404 2.45 16.06 2.39
C ILE A 404 2.32 17.51 2.87
N GLN A 405 1.21 17.87 3.53
CA GLN A 405 1.07 19.19 4.14
C GLN A 405 2.13 19.48 5.21
N TYR A 406 2.45 18.50 6.04
CA TYR A 406 3.52 18.63 7.04
C TYR A 406 4.86 18.92 6.37
N LEU A 407 5.22 18.14 5.35
CA LEU A 407 6.48 18.27 4.61
C LEU A 407 6.66 19.60 3.88
N GLN A 408 5.56 20.27 3.55
CA GLN A 408 5.58 21.58 2.89
C GLN A 408 5.48 22.75 3.87
N THR A 409 5.31 22.47 5.16
CA THR A 409 5.28 23.48 6.22
C THR A 409 6.65 23.55 6.88
N LYS A 410 7.15 24.77 7.17
CA LYS A 410 8.37 24.93 7.97
C LYS A 410 8.07 24.73 9.46
N HIS A 411 8.88 23.92 10.13
CA HIS A 411 8.77 23.60 11.56
C HIS A 411 9.88 24.22 12.40
N CYS A 412 10.74 25.04 11.79
CA CYS A 412 11.93 25.65 12.39
C CYS A 412 12.89 24.60 12.98
N ASP A 413 12.97 23.42 12.38
CA ASP A 413 13.87 22.35 12.79
C ASP A 413 15.00 22.11 11.76
N SER A 414 15.96 21.27 12.12
CA SER A 414 17.13 20.99 11.27
C SER A 414 16.80 20.16 10.02
N TRP A 415 15.55 19.76 9.82
CA TRP A 415 15.07 18.96 8.69
C TRP A 415 14.24 19.77 7.69
N ASP A 416 13.87 21.01 8.00
CA ASP A 416 13.07 21.88 7.11
C ASP A 416 13.69 22.05 5.70
N ASN A 417 15.02 22.05 5.61
CA ASN A 417 15.74 22.19 4.34
C ASN A 417 16.18 20.85 3.74
N VAL A 418 15.78 19.73 4.33
CA VAL A 418 16.08 18.39 3.82
C VAL A 418 14.94 17.95 2.92
N PRO A 419 15.18 17.69 1.63
CA PRO A 419 14.13 17.22 0.74
C PRO A 419 13.61 15.86 1.23
N ALA A 420 12.29 15.73 1.30
CA ALA A 420 11.66 14.43 1.52
C ALA A 420 11.66 13.61 0.24
N PHE A 421 11.65 12.29 0.39
CA PHE A 421 11.39 11.40 -0.74
C PHE A 421 9.97 11.65 -1.25
N SER A 422 9.82 11.64 -2.58
CA SER A 422 8.53 11.83 -3.24
C SER A 422 7.54 10.70 -2.94
N TYR A 423 8.00 9.51 -2.58
CA TYR A 423 7.11 8.40 -2.29
C TYR A 423 6.67 8.39 -0.82
N ILE A 424 5.35 8.34 -0.60
CA ILE A 424 4.71 8.19 0.70
C ILE A 424 4.19 6.75 0.82
N GLY A 425 4.73 5.99 1.77
CA GLY A 425 4.26 4.64 2.05
C GLY A 425 2.94 4.67 2.83
N VAL A 426 1.95 3.88 2.42
CA VAL A 426 0.62 3.89 3.07
C VAL A 426 0.12 2.47 3.30
N SER A 427 -0.36 2.20 4.52
CA SER A 427 -0.85 0.87 4.96
C SER A 427 -2.12 0.40 4.24
N LYS A 428 -2.70 1.26 3.40
CA LYS A 428 -3.85 1.02 2.55
C LYS A 428 -3.74 1.94 1.34
N LEU A 429 -4.22 1.49 0.19
CA LEU A 429 -4.36 2.36 -0.99
C LEU A 429 -5.18 3.61 -0.64
N SER A 430 -4.79 4.73 -1.22
CA SER A 430 -5.41 6.04 -1.03
C SER A 430 -6.87 6.04 -1.51
N CYS A 431 -7.72 6.87 -0.90
CA CYS A 431 -9.08 7.08 -1.43
C CYS A 431 -9.05 7.98 -2.68
N SER A 432 -10.13 8.01 -3.45
CA SER A 432 -10.18 8.83 -4.67
C SER A 432 -9.98 10.32 -4.37
N ALA A 433 -10.56 10.84 -3.29
CA ALA A 433 -10.38 12.24 -2.90
C ALA A 433 -8.90 12.56 -2.57
N CYS A 434 -8.19 11.63 -1.92
CA CYS A 434 -6.77 11.80 -1.61
C CYS A 434 -5.91 11.70 -2.88
N ARG A 435 -6.20 10.74 -3.77
CA ARG A 435 -5.52 10.63 -5.08
C ARG A 435 -5.66 11.92 -5.88
N VAL A 436 -6.88 12.39 -6.09
CA VAL A 436 -7.15 13.62 -6.87
C VAL A 436 -6.48 14.82 -6.21
N TRP A 437 -6.49 14.92 -4.88
CA TRP A 437 -5.79 16.00 -4.19
C TRP A 437 -4.27 15.94 -4.41
N ILE A 438 -3.63 14.76 -4.34
CA ILE A 438 -2.20 14.59 -4.58
C ILE A 438 -1.85 14.93 -6.05
N GLU A 439 -2.66 14.49 -7.00
CA GLU A 439 -2.48 14.82 -8.42
C GLU A 439 -2.59 16.33 -8.65
N ALA A 440 -3.63 16.98 -8.13
CA ALA A 440 -3.81 18.42 -8.22
C ALA A 440 -2.67 19.20 -7.52
N PHE A 441 -2.15 18.69 -6.40
CA PHE A 441 -0.99 19.26 -5.72
C PHE A 441 0.27 19.19 -6.60
N ASN A 442 0.51 18.05 -7.24
CA ASN A 442 1.65 17.85 -8.14
C ASN A 442 1.62 18.78 -9.38
N MET A 443 0.46 19.35 -9.73
CA MET A 443 0.31 20.31 -10.82
C MET A 443 0.73 21.75 -10.44
N LEU A 444 0.89 22.07 -9.15
CA LEU A 444 1.21 23.43 -8.69
C LEU A 444 2.63 23.89 -9.02
N GLY A 445 3.50 22.97 -9.44
CA GLY A 445 4.94 23.23 -9.57
C GLY A 445 5.63 23.18 -8.20
N GLY A 446 6.69 22.39 -8.07
CA GLY A 446 7.38 22.15 -6.80
C GLY A 446 7.67 20.67 -6.57
N PRO A 447 7.97 20.28 -5.31
CA PRO A 447 8.14 18.89 -4.94
C PRO A 447 6.88 18.08 -5.25
N LYS A 448 7.06 16.93 -5.91
CA LYS A 448 5.96 16.01 -6.23
C LYS A 448 5.91 14.86 -5.24
N PHE A 449 4.70 14.37 -4.97
CA PHE A 449 4.49 13.22 -4.10
C PHE A 449 3.62 12.15 -4.76
N TYR A 450 3.87 10.90 -4.38
CA TYR A 450 3.21 9.72 -4.92
C TYR A 450 2.89 8.74 -3.80
N THR A 451 1.87 7.93 -4.00
CA THR A 451 1.54 6.78 -3.14
C THR A 451 1.52 5.53 -4.01
N ARG A 452 1.34 4.33 -3.44
CA ARG A 452 1.16 3.10 -4.23
C ARG A 452 -0.02 3.14 -5.22
N GLY A 453 -0.97 4.05 -5.00
CA GLY A 453 -2.14 4.22 -5.85
C GLY A 453 -3.43 4.33 -5.05
N SER A 454 -4.56 4.15 -5.73
CA SER A 454 -5.89 4.32 -5.16
C SER A 454 -6.77 3.08 -5.31
N HIS A 455 -7.60 2.82 -4.30
CA HIS A 455 -8.66 1.82 -4.43
C HIS A 455 -9.95 2.37 -5.06
N GLY A 456 -9.93 3.60 -5.60
CA GLY A 456 -11.03 4.16 -6.38
C GLY A 456 -12.33 4.39 -5.61
N LYS A 457 -12.29 4.46 -4.27
CA LYS A 457 -13.48 4.72 -3.44
C LYS A 457 -13.45 6.13 -2.90
N TRP A 458 -14.61 6.76 -2.90
CA TRP A 458 -14.85 8.07 -2.30
C TRP A 458 -15.33 7.89 -0.86
N TYR A 459 -14.59 8.42 0.12
CA TYR A 459 -15.02 8.41 1.52
C TYR A 459 -15.50 9.77 1.96
N TRP A 460 -16.59 9.75 2.72
CA TRP A 460 -17.09 10.89 3.48
C TRP A 460 -17.31 10.46 4.95
N PRO A 461 -16.92 11.26 5.95
CA PRO A 461 -16.37 12.62 5.87
C PRO A 461 -14.89 12.67 5.46
N TRP A 462 -14.49 13.72 4.75
CA TRP A 462 -13.12 13.99 4.31
C TRP A 462 -12.86 15.51 4.26
N ALA A 463 -11.67 15.96 4.63
CA ALA A 463 -11.26 17.36 4.56
C ALA A 463 -10.04 17.56 3.66
N MET A 464 -10.09 18.61 2.86
CA MET A 464 -8.98 19.05 2.02
C MET A 464 -7.88 19.70 2.87
N PRO A 465 -6.60 19.33 2.72
CA PRO A 465 -5.47 20.03 3.37
C PRO A 465 -5.50 21.56 3.19
N THR A 466 -5.04 22.29 4.20
CA THR A 466 -5.16 23.76 4.31
C THR A 466 -4.10 24.56 3.53
N MET A 467 -3.32 23.91 2.67
CA MET A 467 -2.19 24.51 1.97
C MET A 467 -2.54 24.95 0.54
N GLY A 468 -1.89 26.03 0.05
CA GLY A 468 -1.93 26.44 -1.36
C GLY A 468 -3.28 26.93 -1.87
N VAL A 469 -3.84 27.98 -1.24
CA VAL A 469 -5.21 28.44 -1.52
C VAL A 469 -5.34 29.13 -2.89
N GLY A 470 -6.33 28.73 -3.67
CA GLY A 470 -6.63 29.22 -5.03
C GLY A 470 -6.53 28.09 -6.06
N SER A 471 -5.40 28.02 -6.76
CA SER A 471 -5.19 27.09 -7.88
C SER A 471 -5.32 25.60 -7.52
N LEU A 472 -4.96 25.20 -6.30
CA LEU A 472 -5.12 23.80 -5.87
C LEU A 472 -6.60 23.38 -5.78
N ARG A 473 -7.44 24.28 -5.26
CA ARG A 473 -8.88 24.05 -5.12
C ARG A 473 -9.53 23.97 -6.49
N GLU A 474 -9.18 24.89 -7.39
CA GLU A 474 -9.68 24.93 -8.77
C GLU A 474 -9.30 23.66 -9.55
N ASN A 475 -8.02 23.25 -9.50
CA ASN A 475 -7.55 22.01 -10.12
C ASN A 475 -8.32 20.80 -9.58
N MET A 476 -8.45 20.69 -8.26
CA MET A 476 -9.18 19.60 -7.63
C MET A 476 -10.66 19.59 -8.07
N VAL A 477 -11.34 20.73 -8.07
CA VAL A 477 -12.73 20.84 -8.53
C VAL A 477 -12.87 20.32 -9.96
N GLY A 478 -12.02 20.78 -10.88
CA GLY A 478 -12.03 20.33 -12.27
C GLY A 478 -11.90 18.80 -12.39
N MET A 479 -10.91 18.22 -11.71
CA MET A 479 -10.65 16.78 -11.75
C MET A 479 -11.79 15.94 -11.14
N VAL A 480 -12.39 16.38 -10.03
CA VAL A 480 -13.53 15.67 -9.43
C VAL A 480 -14.76 15.75 -10.34
N LEU A 481 -14.99 16.90 -11.00
CA LEU A 481 -16.09 17.05 -11.95
C LEU A 481 -15.92 16.16 -13.18
N ASP A 482 -14.72 16.10 -13.75
CA ASP A 482 -14.43 15.21 -14.88
C ASP A 482 -14.73 13.75 -14.51
N GLU A 483 -14.28 13.29 -13.33
CA GLU A 483 -14.57 11.94 -12.85
C GLU A 483 -16.08 11.72 -12.57
N TYR A 484 -16.77 12.73 -12.04
CA TYR A 484 -18.23 12.68 -11.83
C TYR A 484 -18.98 12.49 -13.16
N LEU A 485 -18.65 13.30 -14.17
CA LEU A 485 -19.27 13.25 -15.49
C LEU A 485 -18.99 11.92 -16.19
N MET A 486 -17.73 11.46 -16.19
CA MET A 486 -17.36 10.16 -16.74
C MET A 486 -18.14 9.01 -16.10
N GLN A 487 -18.30 9.01 -14.77
CA GLN A 487 -19.06 7.97 -14.08
C GLN A 487 -20.56 8.06 -14.34
N LEU A 488 -21.12 9.26 -14.50
CA LEU A 488 -22.52 9.42 -14.91
C LEU A 488 -22.78 8.90 -16.32
N GLU A 489 -21.89 9.19 -17.27
CA GLU A 489 -21.95 8.67 -18.64
C GLU A 489 -21.89 7.14 -18.64
N LYS A 490 -20.95 6.57 -17.89
CA LYS A 490 -20.83 5.12 -17.71
C LYS A 490 -22.11 4.51 -17.12
N LYS A 491 -22.70 5.14 -16.10
CA LYS A 491 -23.96 4.71 -15.48
C LYS A 491 -25.15 4.77 -16.45
N ARG A 492 -25.13 5.70 -17.42
CA ARG A 492 -26.17 5.83 -18.47
C ARG A 492 -25.90 4.96 -19.70
N GLY A 493 -24.65 4.60 -19.97
CA GLY A 493 -24.21 3.87 -21.16
C GLY A 493 -24.01 2.35 -21.02
N ILE A 494 -23.98 1.77 -19.80
CA ILE A 494 -23.72 0.34 -19.66
C ILE A 494 -24.95 -0.53 -19.97
N LYS A 495 -24.95 -1.08 -21.19
CA LYS A 495 -25.02 -2.52 -21.45
C LYS A 495 -23.58 -3.03 -21.73
N ARG A 496 -23.04 -3.80 -20.77
CA ARG A 496 -21.92 -4.78 -20.80
C ARG A 496 -20.42 -4.42 -20.83
N ALA A 497 -19.72 -5.35 -20.17
CA ALA A 497 -18.35 -5.87 -20.26
C ALA A 497 -17.19 -4.98 -19.77
N GLY A 498 -16.79 -5.22 -18.52
CA GLY A 498 -15.51 -4.77 -17.99
C GLY A 498 -14.36 -5.54 -18.67
N SER A 499 -13.44 -4.79 -19.26
CA SER A 499 -12.13 -5.27 -19.69
C SER A 499 -11.13 -4.73 -18.68
N ASP A 500 -10.51 -5.64 -17.93
CA ASP A 500 -9.35 -5.35 -17.10
C ASP A 500 -8.09 -5.53 -17.94
N SER A 501 -7.22 -4.51 -17.92
CA SER A 501 -5.95 -4.52 -18.64
C SER A 501 -4.87 -5.18 -17.79
N SER A 502 -4.18 -6.15 -18.40
CA SER A 502 -3.12 -6.95 -17.80
C SER A 502 -1.77 -6.26 -17.93
N GLY A 503 -1.05 -6.12 -16.80
CA GLY A 503 0.38 -5.85 -16.78
C GLY A 503 1.15 -7.15 -16.58
N ALA A 504 2.14 -7.44 -17.42
CA ALA A 504 3.09 -8.52 -17.22
C ALA A 504 4.29 -8.04 -16.36
N ILE A 505 4.87 -8.92 -15.54
CA ILE A 505 6.11 -8.66 -14.78
C ILE A 505 7.07 -9.88 -14.86
N PRO A 506 8.40 -9.67 -14.99
CA PRO A 506 9.45 -10.67 -14.79
C PRO A 506 10.09 -10.63 -13.36
N SER A 507 10.71 -11.75 -12.97
CA SER A 507 11.16 -12.11 -11.60
C SER A 507 12.29 -11.26 -10.99
N GLY A 508 12.25 -11.05 -9.66
CA GLY A 508 13.37 -10.54 -8.84
C GLY A 508 13.51 -11.31 -7.51
N ALA A 509 14.59 -11.04 -6.75
CA ALA A 509 15.08 -11.90 -5.65
C ALA A 509 14.00 -12.36 -4.66
N GLU A 510 13.69 -13.65 -4.72
CA GLU A 510 12.70 -14.32 -3.88
C GLU A 510 13.36 -14.77 -2.56
N HIS A 511 12.60 -14.67 -1.47
CA HIS A 511 12.95 -15.35 -0.22
C HIS A 511 12.62 -16.83 -0.43
N THR A 512 13.64 -17.62 -0.76
CA THR A 512 13.48 -19.06 -0.93
C THR A 512 13.55 -19.70 0.44
N ILE A 513 12.53 -20.45 0.84
CA ILE A 513 12.57 -21.30 2.03
C ILE A 513 13.65 -22.36 1.81
N SER A 514 14.45 -22.67 2.86
CA SER A 514 15.42 -23.77 2.77
C SER A 514 14.74 -25.04 2.29
N TYR A 515 15.36 -25.78 1.37
CA TYR A 515 14.73 -26.98 0.78
C TYR A 515 14.27 -27.97 1.87
N ALA A 516 15.08 -28.14 2.91
CA ALA A 516 14.77 -28.99 4.06
C ALA A 516 13.51 -28.51 4.82
N ASN A 517 13.42 -27.21 5.12
CA ASN A 517 12.28 -26.64 5.84
C ASN A 517 11.02 -26.62 4.98
N SER A 518 11.14 -26.38 3.68
CA SER A 518 10.02 -26.46 2.73
C SER A 518 9.47 -27.88 2.65
N GLN A 519 10.34 -28.89 2.54
CA GLN A 519 9.93 -30.29 2.53
C GLN A 519 9.30 -30.72 3.85
N SER A 520 9.91 -30.35 4.99
CA SER A 520 9.36 -30.66 6.32
C SER A 520 7.95 -30.06 6.49
N THR A 521 7.78 -28.80 6.10
CA THR A 521 6.48 -28.10 6.13
C THR A 521 5.45 -28.79 5.23
N GLU A 522 5.86 -29.23 4.03
CA GLU A 522 5.00 -29.94 3.08
C GLU A 522 4.57 -31.32 3.61
N VAL A 523 5.51 -32.10 4.15
CA VAL A 523 5.22 -33.40 4.78
C VAL A 523 4.28 -33.25 5.95
N MET A 524 4.46 -32.24 6.81
CA MET A 524 3.55 -31.97 7.92
C MET A 524 2.15 -31.54 7.45
N ALA A 525 2.07 -30.74 6.38
CA ALA A 525 0.79 -30.33 5.81
C ALA A 525 0.04 -31.51 5.20
N ASP A 526 0.74 -32.36 4.44
CA ASP A 526 0.18 -33.57 3.86
C ASP A 526 -0.27 -34.56 4.96
N ALA A 527 0.55 -34.75 5.99
CA ALA A 527 0.21 -35.58 7.14
C ALA A 527 -1.06 -35.08 7.85
N ALA A 528 -1.19 -33.77 8.08
CA ALA A 528 -2.36 -33.19 8.72
C ALA A 528 -3.66 -33.39 7.91
N VAL A 529 -3.57 -33.35 6.57
CA VAL A 529 -4.71 -33.67 5.69
C VAL A 529 -5.04 -35.17 5.76
N GLN A 530 -4.03 -36.04 5.74
CA GLN A 530 -4.22 -37.49 5.86
C GLN A 530 -4.84 -37.91 7.20
N GLU A 531 -4.39 -37.31 8.31
CA GLU A 531 -4.97 -37.52 9.65
C GLU A 531 -6.46 -37.13 9.71
N SER A 532 -6.89 -36.19 8.87
CA SER A 532 -8.28 -35.74 8.76
C SER A 532 -9.10 -36.53 7.72
N GLY A 533 -8.66 -37.74 7.38
CA GLY A 533 -9.34 -38.62 6.42
C GLY A 533 -8.98 -38.40 4.95
N GLY A 534 -7.91 -37.64 4.67
CA GLY A 534 -7.37 -37.44 3.32
C GLY A 534 -8.14 -36.47 2.43
N ALA A 535 -9.26 -35.91 2.91
CA ALA A 535 -10.07 -34.92 2.20
C ALA A 535 -9.93 -33.53 2.83
N LEU A 536 -9.90 -32.48 1.99
CA LEU A 536 -9.84 -31.08 2.43
C LEU A 536 -11.06 -30.71 3.28
N SER A 537 -12.24 -31.20 2.91
CA SER A 537 -13.48 -31.02 3.70
C SER A 537 -13.38 -31.55 5.14
N GLY A 538 -12.77 -32.71 5.34
CA GLY A 538 -12.48 -33.26 6.68
C GLY A 538 -11.50 -32.37 7.42
N PHE A 539 -10.38 -32.03 6.78
CA PHE A 539 -9.36 -31.14 7.35
C PHE A 539 -9.91 -29.78 7.78
N PHE A 540 -10.70 -29.09 6.94
CA PHE A 540 -11.28 -27.80 7.31
C PHE A 540 -12.34 -27.93 8.39
N SER A 541 -13.13 -29.00 8.37
CA SER A 541 -14.11 -29.29 9.42
C SER A 541 -13.46 -29.54 10.77
N ASP A 542 -12.28 -30.12 10.83
CA ASP A 542 -11.59 -30.37 12.11
C ASP A 542 -10.85 -29.13 12.62
N ASN A 543 -10.39 -28.27 11.71
CA ASN A 543 -9.47 -27.20 12.04
C ASN A 543 -10.10 -25.79 12.06
N VAL A 544 -11.18 -25.53 11.32
CA VAL A 544 -11.81 -24.19 11.21
C VAL A 544 -12.89 -23.87 12.27
N PRO A 545 -13.67 -24.83 12.85
CA PRO A 545 -14.87 -24.50 13.64
C PRO A 545 -14.64 -23.67 14.91
N ARG A 546 -13.40 -23.59 15.41
CA ARG A 546 -13.09 -22.88 16.66
C ARG A 546 -12.75 -21.40 16.49
N PHE A 547 -12.62 -20.89 15.25
CA PHE A 547 -12.07 -19.54 15.01
C PHE A 547 -13.12 -18.47 14.64
N VAL A 548 -14.35 -18.87 14.32
CA VAL A 548 -15.37 -18.01 13.67
C VAL A 548 -16.57 -17.70 14.57
N GLY A 549 -16.50 -18.04 15.87
CA GLY A 549 -17.44 -17.57 16.89
C GLY A 549 -17.40 -16.07 17.15
#